data_AF-A0A933X234-F1
#
_entry.id   AF-A0A933X234-F1
#
_cell.length_a   1.000
_cell.length_b   1.000
_cell.length_c   1.000
_cell.angle_alpha   90.00
_cell.angle_beta   90.00
_cell.angle_gamma   90.00
#
_symmetry.space_group_name_H-M   'P 1'
#
loop_
_entity.id
_entity.type
_entity.pdbx_description
1 polymer ?
#
loop_
_entity_poly.entity_id
_entity_poly.type
_entity_poly.pdbx_seq_one_letter_code
_entity_poly.pdbx_strand_id
1 'polypeptide(L)'
;MIRTQVYIPDDLHSELMLLAKQEGVNFSTLVREGAKEVIKMKRVKNTKKWGVGFIGALKGGPKDLSSKIDYYLYGDGNPKWAGK
;
A
#
# COMPACT_ATOMS: atom_id res chain seq x y z
N MET A 1 17.35 -9.76 9.47
CA MET A 1 16.02 -10.22 9.94
C MET A 1 15.86 -9.80 11.40
N ILE A 2 14.66 -9.40 11.82
CA ILE A 2 14.36 -9.08 13.22
C ILE A 2 13.79 -10.33 13.89
N ARG A 3 14.24 -10.66 15.11
CA ARG A 3 13.69 -11.78 15.90
C ARG A 3 12.52 -11.26 16.71
N THR A 4 11.35 -11.84 16.48
CA THR A 4 10.11 -11.49 17.19
C THR A 4 9.57 -12.73 17.90
N GLN A 5 9.14 -12.58 19.15
CA GLN A 5 8.43 -13.61 19.88
C GLN A 5 6.92 -13.35 19.76
N VAL A 6 6.17 -14.38 19.39
CA VAL A 6 4.72 -14.33 19.24
C VAL A 6 4.15 -15.59 19.88
N TYR A 7 3.05 -15.46 20.61
CA TYR A 7 2.32 -16.59 21.16
C TYR A 7 1.46 -17.22 20.06
N ILE A 8 1.56 -18.54 19.90
CA ILE A 8 0.80 -19.32 18.93
C ILE A 8 0.16 -20.48 19.72
N PRO A 9 -1.14 -20.75 19.52
CA PRO A 9 -1.79 -21.94 20.09
C PRO A 9 -1.06 -23.25 19.71
N ASP A 10 -1.05 -24.22 20.62
CA ASP A 10 -0.28 -25.47 20.46
C ASP A 10 -0.75 -26.34 19.27
N ASP A 11 -2.07 -26.35 19.04
CA ASP A 11 -2.71 -27.00 17.90
C ASP A 11 -2.23 -26.39 16.58
N LEU A 12 -2.30 -25.06 16.47
CA LEU A 12 -1.86 -24.33 15.28
C LEU A 12 -0.36 -24.50 15.03
N HIS A 13 0.45 -24.48 16.09
CA HIS A 13 1.88 -24.74 15.98
C HIS A 13 2.15 -26.15 15.43
N SER A 14 1.42 -27.15 15.91
CA SER A 14 1.56 -28.54 15.48
C SER A 14 1.19 -28.74 14.01
N GLU A 15 0.10 -28.11 13.56
CA GLU A 15 -0.33 -28.14 12.16
C GLU A 15 0.71 -27.47 11.24
N LEU A 16 1.21 -26.29 11.62
CA LEU A 16 2.24 -25.59 10.86
C LEU A 16 3.55 -26.39 10.78
N MET A 17 3.93 -27.09 11.85
CA MET A 17 5.10 -27.96 11.85
C MET A 17 4.92 -29.18 10.94
N LEU A 18 3.72 -29.76 10.91
CA LEU A 18 3.40 -30.85 10.00
C LEU A 18 3.48 -30.39 8.54
N LEU A 19 2.86 -29.25 8.23
CA LEU A 19 2.84 -28.69 6.89
C LEU A 19 4.27 -28.35 6.41
N ALA A 20 5.08 -27.73 7.26
CA ALA A 20 6.47 -27.41 6.95
C ALA A 20 7.29 -28.67 6.60
N LYS A 21 7.08 -29.78 7.33
CA LYS A 21 7.72 -31.07 7.04
C LYS A 21 7.25 -31.67 5.72
N GLN A 22 5.96 -31.59 5.41
CA GLN A 22 5.40 -32.10 4.16
C GLN A 22 5.95 -31.34 2.94
N GLU A 23 6.11 -30.03 3.07
CA GLU A 23 6.65 -29.16 2.01
C GLU A 23 8.18 -29.15 1.95
N GLY A 24 8.86 -29.75 2.94
CA GLY A 24 10.33 -29.75 3.02
C GLY A 24 10.93 -28.38 3.31
N VAL A 25 10.16 -27.46 3.90
CA VAL A 25 10.60 -26.11 4.23
C VAL A 25 10.79 -25.92 5.73
N ASN A 26 11.56 -24.91 6.11
CA ASN A 26 11.67 -24.52 7.51
C ASN A 26 10.36 -23.85 7.97
N PHE A 27 9.90 -24.17 9.19
CA PHE A 27 8.78 -23.51 9.88
C PHE A 27 8.79 -21.98 9.75
N SER A 28 9.97 -21.37 9.89
CA SER A 28 10.12 -19.91 9.80
C SER A 28 9.83 -19.38 8.38
N THR A 29 10.07 -20.17 7.34
CA THR A 29 9.75 -19.82 5.95
C THR A 29 8.24 -19.84 5.75
N LEU A 30 7.58 -20.90 6.20
CA LEU A 30 6.13 -21.04 6.13
C LEU A 30 5.40 -19.89 6.84
N VAL A 31 5.84 -19.54 8.06
CA VAL A 31 5.26 -18.42 8.82
C VAL A 31 5.40 -17.09 8.07
N ARG A 32 6.55 -16.85 7.41
CA ARG A 32 6.75 -15.63 6.61
C ARG A 32 5.87 -15.58 5.37
N GLU A 33 5.69 -16.70 4.70
CA GLU A 33 4.84 -16.79 3.51
C GLU A 33 3.38 -16.56 3.87
N GLY A 34 2.88 -17.24 4.91
CA GLY A 34 1.55 -16.98 5.45
C GLY A 34 1.33 -15.53 5.84
N ALA A 35 2.30 -14.91 6.54
CA ALA A 35 2.21 -13.49 6.90
C ALA A 35 2.16 -12.57 5.66
N LYS A 36 2.98 -12.83 4.64
CA LYS A 36 2.98 -12.06 3.38
C LYS A 36 1.65 -12.18 2.65
N GLU A 37 1.09 -13.37 2.56
CA GLU A 37 -0.18 -13.60 1.88
C GLU A 37 -1.33 -12.89 2.59
N VAL A 38 -1.40 -12.97 3.92
CA VAL A 38 -2.40 -12.24 4.72
C VAL A 38 -2.26 -10.72 4.53
N ILE A 39 -1.05 -10.18 4.53
CA ILE A 39 -0.79 -8.75 4.28
C ILE A 39 -1.27 -8.36 2.87
N LYS A 40 -0.95 -9.16 1.86
CA LYS A 40 -1.38 -8.95 0.47
C LYS A 40 -2.90 -8.94 0.35
N MET A 41 -3.58 -9.93 0.92
CA MET A 41 -5.04 -10.01 0.95
C MET A 41 -5.68 -8.79 1.63
N LYS A 42 -5.14 -8.36 2.78
CA LYS A 42 -5.63 -7.17 3.49
C LYS A 42 -5.38 -5.88 2.70
N ARG A 43 -4.22 -5.75 2.06
CA ARG A 43 -3.89 -4.58 1.23
C ARG A 43 -4.84 -4.46 0.04
N VAL A 44 -5.10 -5.55 -0.68
CA VAL A 44 -6.03 -5.57 -1.82
C VAL A 44 -7.45 -5.17 -1.41
N LYS A 45 -7.93 -5.64 -0.25
CA LYS A 45 -9.23 -5.22 0.30
C LYS A 45 -9.30 -3.71 0.60
N ASN A 46 -8.21 -3.13 1.10
CA ASN A 46 -8.14 -1.68 1.36
C ASN A 46 -8.06 -0.85 0.07
N THR A 47 -7.36 -1.31 -0.97
CA THR A 47 -7.29 -0.59 -2.25
C THR A 47 -8.65 -0.51 -2.95
N LYS A 48 -9.47 -1.57 -2.84
CA LYS A 48 -10.85 -1.58 -3.36
C LYS A 48 -11.73 -0.52 -2.70
N LYS A 49 -11.41 -0.09 -1.47
CA LYS A 49 -12.11 0.98 -0.75
C LYS A 49 -11.63 2.39 -1.16
N TRP A 50 -10.36 2.53 -1.57
CA TRP A 50 -9.76 3.81 -1.97
C TRP A 50 -10.07 4.20 -3.42
N GLY A 51 -10.30 3.22 -4.31
CA GLY A 51 -10.52 3.47 -5.75
C GLY A 51 -11.92 3.97 -6.15
N VAL A 52 -12.91 3.95 -5.25
CA VAL A 52 -14.29 4.33 -5.58
C VAL A 52 -14.54 5.84 -5.39
N GLY A 53 -13.72 6.53 -4.59
CA GLY A 53 -13.91 7.96 -4.29
C GLY A 53 -13.22 8.94 -5.26
N PHE A 54 -12.17 8.51 -5.96
CA PHE A 54 -11.34 9.44 -6.77
C PHE A 54 -11.74 9.54 -8.25
N ILE A 55 -12.39 8.54 -8.82
CA ILE A 55 -12.72 8.54 -10.26
C ILE A 55 -13.90 9.47 -10.58
N GLY A 56 -14.75 9.78 -9.60
CA GLY A 56 -15.91 10.68 -9.77
C GLY A 56 -15.62 12.17 -9.54
N ALA A 57 -14.60 12.51 -8.75
CA ALA A 57 -14.38 13.89 -8.29
C ALA A 57 -13.58 14.78 -9.27
N LEU A 58 -12.89 14.19 -10.25
CA LEU A 58 -12.00 14.92 -11.17
C LEU A 58 -12.63 15.30 -12.53
N LYS A 59 -13.93 15.06 -12.73
CA LYS A 59 -14.61 15.40 -14.01
C LYS A 59 -14.84 16.91 -14.23
N GLY A 60 -14.53 17.77 -13.27
CA GLY A 60 -14.86 19.22 -13.33
C GLY A 60 -13.70 20.19 -13.10
N GLY A 61 -12.44 19.74 -13.12
CA GLY A 61 -11.28 20.61 -12.92
C GLY A 61 -10.77 21.28 -14.22
N PRO A 62 -10.20 22.50 -14.16
CA PRO A 62 -9.54 23.11 -15.32
C PRO A 62 -8.44 22.21 -15.88
N LYS A 63 -8.46 21.95 -17.18
CA LYS A 63 -7.51 21.02 -17.84
C LYS A 63 -6.10 21.60 -18.00
N ASP A 64 -5.92 22.88 -17.72
CA ASP A 64 -4.71 23.66 -17.95
C ASP A 64 -3.90 23.95 -16.66
N LEU A 65 -4.18 23.21 -15.56
CA LEU A 65 -3.45 23.33 -14.29
C LEU A 65 -1.93 23.17 -14.46
N SER A 66 -1.48 22.24 -15.32
CA SER A 66 -0.04 22.03 -15.56
C SER A 66 0.61 23.19 -16.32
N SER A 67 -0.14 23.91 -17.15
CA SER A 67 0.40 24.97 -18.01
C SER A 67 0.28 26.35 -17.38
N LYS A 68 -0.62 26.54 -16.41
CA LYS A 68 -0.89 27.81 -15.76
C LYS A 68 -0.75 27.74 -14.25
N ILE A 69 0.10 26.85 -13.76
CA ILE A 69 0.30 26.63 -12.32
C ILE A 69 0.61 27.95 -11.60
N ASP A 70 1.43 28.81 -12.22
CA ASP A 70 1.80 30.11 -11.66
C ASP A 70 0.63 31.09 -11.59
N TYR A 71 -0.27 31.08 -12.56
CA TYR A 71 -1.51 31.88 -12.52
C TYR A 71 -2.42 31.42 -11.36
N TYR A 72 -2.52 30.12 -11.12
CA TYR A 72 -3.35 29.60 -10.03
C TYR A 72 -2.72 29.80 -8.65
N LEU A 73 -1.39 29.79 -8.56
CA LEU A 73 -0.68 29.99 -7.31
C LEU A 73 -0.51 31.46 -6.93
N TYR A 74 -0.36 32.36 -7.91
CA TYR A 74 0.03 33.76 -7.68
C TYR A 74 -0.90 34.79 -8.34
N GLY A 75 -1.88 34.39 -9.15
CA GLY A 75 -2.83 35.29 -9.82
C GLY A 75 -2.15 36.26 -10.79
N ASP A 76 -2.76 37.44 -11.02
CA ASP A 76 -2.17 38.55 -11.81
C ASP A 76 -0.89 39.15 -11.18
N GLY A 77 -0.36 38.53 -10.11
CA GLY A 77 0.88 38.87 -9.43
C GLY A 77 2.02 37.90 -9.73
N ASN A 78 2.23 37.53 -11.00
CA ASN A 78 3.39 36.71 -11.41
C ASN A 78 4.69 37.32 -10.82
N PRO A 79 5.57 36.54 -10.18
CA PRO A 79 6.75 37.10 -9.53
C PRO A 79 7.62 37.87 -10.53
N LYS A 80 7.93 39.14 -10.23
CA LYS A 80 8.64 40.05 -11.16
C LYS A 80 10.04 39.55 -11.60
N TRP A 81 10.58 38.51 -10.97
CA TRP A 81 11.84 37.87 -11.37
C TRP A 81 11.67 36.83 -12.50
N ALA A 82 10.45 36.39 -12.80
CA ALA A 82 10.15 35.46 -13.89
C ALA A 82 9.97 36.17 -15.25
N GLY A 83 10.28 37.47 -15.33
CA GLY A 83 10.22 38.28 -16.54
C GLY A 83 11.60 38.68 -17.05
N LYS A 84 12.26 37.77 -17.78
CA LYS A 84 13.11 38.09 -18.94
C LYS A 84 13.27 36.85 -19.82
#